data_AF-A0A1Y2QFG1-F1
#
_entry.id   AF-A0A1Y2QFG1-F1
#
_cell.length_a   1.000
_cell.length_b   1.000
_cell.length_c   1.000
_cell.angle_alpha   90.00
_cell.angle_beta   90.00
_cell.angle_gamma   90.00
#
_symmetry.space_group_name_H-M   'P 1'
#
loop_
_entity.id
_entity.type
_entity.pdbx_description
1 polymer ?
#
loop_
_entity_poly.entity_id
_entity_poly.type
_entity_poly.pdbx_seq_one_letter_code
_entity_poly.pdbx_strand_id
1 'polypeptide(L)'
;MDTDNDDVELTLDLEPEPDPDPDPPTPDAVGDPAAEAFARLEGELALMRRAVQHLAAERADIVIPDYGPTLIDIAKRMGAISESMKGMAGHPAMQMTPDSIGNRIAAAAEAARRSDQDRISQARNDLNHAAQEMRSVTAHARNAAEQRQQLYQAVGGALLAGILLWSILPGTIARTMPESWHWPERMAARMAGASSRWDAGARLMQSDSPEAWNALVQAADIQRDNRDTIDACRKSAQTTRQAVRCTVKIRSPR
;
A
#
# COMPACT_ATOMS: atom_id res chain seq x y z
N MET A 1 -89.63 -40.25 -20.84
CA MET A 1 -89.31 -38.81 -20.98
C MET A 1 -87.82 -38.61 -21.21
N ASP A 2 -87.23 -38.80 -22.39
CA ASP A 2 -87.57 -39.52 -23.65
C ASP A 2 -86.35 -39.37 -24.59
N THR A 3 -85.99 -40.29 -25.50
CA THR A 3 -86.43 -41.67 -25.83
C THR A 3 -85.30 -42.67 -25.42
N ASP A 4 -85.16 -43.96 -25.79
CA ASP A 4 -85.85 -44.86 -26.73
C ASP A 4 -86.08 -46.25 -26.12
N ASN A 5 -87.15 -46.89 -26.60
CA ASN A 5 -87.60 -48.22 -26.24
C ASN A 5 -87.60 -49.06 -27.50
N ASP A 6 -86.83 -50.15 -27.55
CA ASP A 6 -87.12 -51.25 -28.48
C ASP A 6 -86.81 -52.57 -27.78
N ASP A 7 -87.90 -53.24 -27.39
CA ASP A 7 -87.92 -54.61 -26.94
C ASP A 7 -87.50 -55.55 -28.09
N VAL A 8 -86.62 -56.52 -27.81
CA VAL A 8 -86.53 -57.72 -28.64
C VAL A 8 -86.75 -58.95 -27.78
N GLU A 9 -87.82 -59.64 -28.15
CA GLU A 9 -88.46 -60.76 -27.49
C GLU A 9 -87.60 -62.05 -27.55
N LEU A 10 -87.96 -63.00 -26.66
CA LEU A 10 -87.60 -64.42 -26.55
C LEU A 10 -86.81 -65.06 -27.73
N THR A 11 -85.87 -65.98 -27.47
CA THR A 11 -86.23 -67.37 -27.14
C THR A 11 -85.25 -68.09 -26.19
N LEU A 12 -85.81 -68.67 -25.12
CA LEU A 12 -85.21 -69.81 -24.40
C LEU A 12 -85.83 -71.09 -24.98
N ASP A 13 -85.06 -71.86 -25.75
CA ASP A 13 -85.41 -73.24 -26.06
C ASP A 13 -84.81 -74.15 -24.98
N LEU A 14 -85.67 -74.67 -24.10
CA LEU A 14 -85.27 -75.57 -23.02
C LEU A 14 -86.33 -76.68 -22.88
N GLU A 15 -86.03 -77.88 -23.35
CA GLU A 15 -86.73 -79.12 -23.00
C GLU A 15 -85.95 -80.34 -23.55
N PRO A 16 -86.03 -81.55 -22.96
CA PRO A 16 -86.58 -81.89 -21.64
C PRO A 16 -85.60 -82.72 -20.76
N GLU A 17 -85.72 -82.60 -19.44
CA GLU A 17 -85.49 -83.75 -18.54
C GLU A 17 -86.85 -84.30 -18.09
N PRO A 18 -87.04 -85.63 -18.06
CA PRO A 18 -88.20 -86.22 -17.41
C PRO A 18 -88.00 -86.24 -15.89
N ASP A 19 -88.82 -85.43 -15.22
CA ASP A 19 -89.67 -85.71 -14.04
C ASP A 19 -89.43 -86.96 -13.14
N PRO A 20 -89.88 -86.90 -11.86
CA PRO A 20 -88.99 -87.15 -10.73
C PRO A 20 -89.40 -88.37 -9.87
N ASP A 21 -88.59 -88.68 -8.84
CA ASP A 21 -89.07 -89.35 -7.62
C ASP A 21 -88.11 -89.15 -6.43
N PRO A 22 -88.61 -88.67 -5.27
CA PRO A 22 -87.92 -88.82 -3.99
C PRO A 22 -88.81 -89.45 -2.87
N ASP A 23 -88.42 -90.64 -2.42
CA ASP A 23 -88.45 -91.13 -1.01
C ASP A 23 -89.78 -91.20 -0.18
N PRO A 24 -89.84 -91.92 0.97
CA PRO A 24 -89.47 -93.33 1.26
C PRO A 24 -90.66 -94.00 2.07
N PRO A 25 -90.55 -94.67 3.25
CA PRO A 25 -89.62 -95.71 3.77
C PRO A 25 -90.32 -96.99 4.36
N THR A 26 -89.51 -97.99 4.78
CA THR A 26 -89.74 -98.97 5.91
C THR A 26 -90.86 -100.04 5.86
N PRO A 27 -90.76 -101.13 6.67
CA PRO A 27 -89.59 -101.97 7.01
C PRO A 27 -89.88 -103.46 6.64
N ASP A 28 -88.95 -104.42 6.59
CA ASP A 28 -88.24 -105.06 7.71
C ASP A 28 -87.17 -106.01 7.15
N ALA A 29 -85.94 -106.01 7.70
CA ALA A 29 -85.05 -107.18 7.78
C ALA A 29 -83.74 -106.83 8.52
N VAL A 30 -83.78 -106.83 9.86
CA VAL A 30 -82.66 -107.10 10.79
C VAL A 30 -81.24 -106.84 10.23
N GLY A 31 -80.84 -105.57 10.18
CA GLY A 31 -79.49 -105.16 9.79
C GLY A 31 -78.55 -105.04 10.99
N ASP A 32 -77.33 -105.57 10.86
CA ASP A 32 -76.25 -105.44 11.84
C ASP A 32 -75.82 -103.96 11.98
N PRO A 33 -75.71 -103.38 13.20
CA PRO A 33 -75.23 -102.01 13.39
C PRO A 33 -73.83 -101.74 12.81
N ALA A 34 -73.01 -102.77 12.57
CA ALA A 34 -71.76 -102.61 11.83
C ALA A 34 -71.99 -102.21 10.36
N ALA A 35 -73.02 -102.74 9.70
CA ALA A 35 -73.31 -102.48 8.29
C ALA A 35 -73.73 -101.01 8.05
N GLU A 36 -74.51 -100.42 8.97
CA GLU A 36 -74.91 -99.01 8.90
C GLU A 36 -73.70 -98.06 9.08
N ALA A 37 -72.75 -98.42 9.94
CA ALA A 37 -71.50 -97.68 10.10
C ALA A 37 -70.61 -97.74 8.85
N PHE A 38 -70.55 -98.89 8.17
CA PHE A 38 -69.83 -99.00 6.89
C PHE A 38 -70.51 -98.21 5.77
N ALA A 39 -71.84 -98.24 5.66
CA ALA A 39 -72.57 -97.43 4.68
C ALA A 39 -72.33 -95.92 4.86
N ARG A 40 -72.22 -95.45 6.12
CA ARG A 40 -71.90 -94.04 6.43
C ARG A 40 -70.46 -93.68 6.04
N LEU A 41 -69.48 -94.54 6.35
CA LEU A 41 -68.08 -94.36 5.94
C LEU A 41 -67.91 -94.41 4.41
N GLU A 42 -68.67 -95.25 3.72
CA GLU A 42 -68.69 -95.33 2.26
C GLU A 42 -69.27 -94.05 1.63
N GLY A 43 -70.30 -93.46 2.25
CA GLY A 43 -70.83 -92.14 1.90
C GLY A 43 -69.81 -91.00 2.10
N GLU A 44 -69.09 -90.98 3.22
CA GLU A 44 -68.02 -89.99 3.48
C GLU A 44 -66.83 -90.16 2.52
N LEU A 45 -66.44 -91.40 2.20
CA LEU A 45 -65.43 -91.70 1.18
C LEU A 45 -65.88 -91.32 -0.24
N ALA A 46 -67.16 -91.49 -0.58
CA ALA A 46 -67.71 -91.06 -1.86
C ALA A 46 -67.65 -89.52 -2.00
N LEU A 47 -67.98 -88.78 -0.94
CA LEU A 47 -67.83 -87.32 -0.90
C LEU A 47 -66.36 -86.88 -1.01
N MET A 48 -65.45 -87.51 -0.27
CA MET A 48 -64.02 -87.17 -0.38
C MET A 48 -63.47 -87.50 -1.78
N ARG A 49 -63.87 -88.63 -2.37
CA ARG A 49 -63.49 -89.01 -3.74
C ARG A 49 -64.01 -87.99 -4.76
N ARG A 50 -65.25 -87.52 -4.61
CA ARG A 50 -65.83 -86.46 -5.46
C ARG A 50 -65.10 -85.13 -5.29
N ALA A 51 -64.72 -84.75 -4.06
CA ALA A 51 -63.94 -83.55 -3.80
C ALA A 51 -62.52 -83.63 -4.40
N VAL A 52 -61.84 -84.77 -4.29
CA VAL A 52 -60.53 -85.01 -4.93
C VAL A 52 -60.64 -85.00 -6.46
N GLN A 53 -61.73 -85.57 -7.03
CA GLN A 53 -61.99 -85.48 -8.46
C GLN A 53 -62.24 -84.04 -8.93
N HIS A 54 -62.96 -83.23 -8.14
CA HIS A 54 -63.16 -81.81 -8.43
C HIS A 54 -61.84 -81.03 -8.37
N LEU A 55 -61.03 -81.25 -7.34
CA LEU A 55 -59.72 -80.61 -7.19
C LEU A 55 -58.73 -81.04 -8.29
N ALA A 56 -58.83 -82.28 -8.77
CA ALA A 56 -58.05 -82.80 -9.88
C ALA A 56 -58.49 -82.20 -11.23
N ALA A 57 -59.79 -82.02 -11.45
CA ALA A 57 -60.33 -81.34 -12.63
C ALA A 57 -59.93 -79.85 -12.65
N GLU A 58 -60.03 -79.16 -11.51
CA GLU A 58 -59.62 -77.77 -11.35
C GLU A 58 -58.10 -77.60 -11.49
N ARG A 59 -57.30 -78.57 -11.03
CA ARG A 59 -55.85 -78.64 -11.30
C ARG A 59 -55.49 -78.88 -12.77
N ALA A 60 -56.36 -79.54 -13.55
CA ALA A 60 -56.14 -79.76 -14.98
C ALA A 60 -56.38 -78.49 -15.81
N ASP A 61 -57.17 -77.54 -15.31
CA ASP A 61 -57.44 -76.24 -15.95
C ASP A 61 -56.39 -75.15 -15.60
N ILE A 62 -55.43 -75.44 -14.71
CA ILE A 62 -54.31 -74.53 -14.44
C ILE A 62 -53.30 -74.58 -15.59
N VAL A 63 -53.61 -73.84 -16.66
CA VAL A 63 -52.66 -73.51 -17.73
C VAL A 63 -51.55 -72.65 -17.13
N ILE A 64 -50.42 -73.27 -16.81
CA ILE A 64 -49.19 -72.55 -16.41
C ILE A 64 -48.72 -71.74 -17.63
N PRO A 65 -48.70 -70.39 -17.58
CA PRO A 65 -48.26 -69.59 -18.71
C PRO A 65 -46.77 -69.82 -18.99
N ASP A 66 -46.40 -70.01 -20.26
CA ASP A 66 -44.99 -70.08 -20.64
C ASP A 66 -44.36 -68.68 -20.58
N TYR A 67 -43.65 -68.41 -19.48
CA TYR A 67 -42.87 -67.19 -19.29
C TYR A 67 -41.50 -67.23 -20.00
N GLY A 68 -41.12 -68.34 -20.65
CA GLY A 68 -39.87 -68.50 -21.39
C GLY A 68 -39.59 -67.36 -22.38
N PRO A 69 -40.54 -67.00 -23.27
CA PRO A 69 -40.37 -65.87 -24.19
C PRO A 69 -40.13 -64.54 -23.47
N THR A 70 -40.82 -64.28 -22.36
CA THR A 70 -40.64 -63.06 -21.55
C THR A 70 -39.29 -63.03 -20.85
N LEU A 71 -38.84 -64.15 -20.30
CA LEU A 71 -37.52 -64.30 -19.67
C LEU A 71 -36.38 -64.11 -20.69
N ILE A 72 -36.55 -64.62 -21.92
CA ILE A 72 -35.61 -64.40 -23.03
C ILE A 72 -35.54 -62.91 -23.41
N ASP A 73 -36.67 -62.20 -23.48
CA ASP A 73 -36.68 -60.76 -23.77
C ASP A 73 -36.05 -59.94 -22.63
N ILE A 74 -36.31 -60.28 -21.36
CA ILE A 74 -35.66 -59.66 -20.20
C ILE A 74 -34.13 -59.87 -20.25
N ALA A 75 -33.68 -61.10 -20.52
CA ALA A 75 -32.25 -61.41 -20.66
C ALA A 75 -31.60 -60.62 -21.81
N LYS A 76 -32.30 -60.48 -22.94
CA LYS A 76 -31.85 -59.68 -24.09
C LYS A 76 -31.75 -58.19 -23.76
N ARG A 77 -32.71 -57.63 -23.02
CA ARG A 77 -32.67 -56.25 -22.52
C ARG A 77 -31.53 -56.03 -21.53
N MET A 78 -31.31 -56.96 -20.59
CA MET A 78 -30.17 -56.90 -19.68
C MET A 78 -28.83 -56.95 -20.43
N GLY A 79 -28.70 -57.77 -21.48
CA GLY A 79 -27.54 -57.78 -22.37
C GLY A 79 -27.30 -56.43 -23.04
N ALA A 80 -28.34 -55.80 -23.59
CA ALA A 80 -28.24 -54.48 -24.22
C ALA A 80 -27.89 -53.36 -23.22
N ILE A 81 -28.40 -53.44 -21.98
CA ILE A 81 -28.05 -52.52 -20.89
C ILE A 81 -26.58 -52.71 -20.48
N SER A 82 -26.10 -53.96 -20.37
CA SER A 82 -24.71 -54.27 -20.07
C SER A 82 -23.75 -53.74 -21.15
N GLU A 83 -24.07 -53.94 -22.43
CA GLU A 83 -23.22 -53.47 -23.53
C GLU A 83 -23.23 -51.93 -23.63
N SER A 84 -24.37 -51.27 -23.41
CA SER A 84 -24.42 -49.80 -23.37
C SER A 84 -23.68 -49.22 -22.15
N MET A 85 -23.79 -49.84 -20.97
CA MET A 85 -23.00 -49.46 -19.78
C MET A 85 -21.50 -49.64 -20.01
N LYS A 86 -21.10 -50.73 -20.69
CA LYS A 86 -19.70 -50.98 -21.08
C LYS A 86 -19.20 -49.94 -22.09
N GLY A 87 -20.03 -49.55 -23.06
CA GLY A 87 -19.75 -48.44 -23.98
C GLY A 87 -19.58 -47.10 -23.26
N MET A 88 -20.45 -46.79 -22.29
CA MET A 88 -20.32 -45.58 -21.46
C MET A 88 -19.07 -45.61 -20.56
N ALA A 89 -18.76 -46.75 -19.95
CA ALA A 89 -17.54 -46.92 -19.13
C ALA A 89 -16.25 -46.82 -19.96
N GLY A 90 -16.30 -47.20 -21.24
CA GLY A 90 -15.20 -47.02 -22.20
C GLY A 90 -15.00 -45.58 -22.70
N HIS A 91 -15.96 -44.67 -22.48
CA HIS A 91 -15.83 -43.29 -22.95
C HIS A 91 -14.86 -42.46 -22.09
N PRO A 92 -14.03 -41.58 -22.71
CA PRO A 92 -13.05 -40.75 -21.98
C PRO A 92 -13.66 -39.82 -20.91
N ALA A 93 -14.96 -39.52 -20.99
CA ALA A 93 -15.67 -38.72 -20.00
C ALA A 93 -15.64 -39.34 -18.59
N MET A 94 -15.58 -40.67 -18.47
CA MET A 94 -15.44 -41.37 -17.18
C MET A 94 -14.01 -41.30 -16.61
N GLN A 95 -13.00 -41.04 -17.45
CA GLN A 95 -11.61 -40.89 -17.03
C GLN A 95 -11.30 -39.45 -16.59
N MET A 96 -12.02 -38.46 -17.12
CA MET A 96 -11.98 -37.07 -16.66
C MET A 96 -12.96 -36.84 -15.50
N THR A 97 -12.67 -37.43 -14.33
CA THR A 97 -13.46 -37.16 -13.12
C THR A 97 -13.36 -35.69 -12.72
N PRO A 98 -14.39 -35.10 -12.08
CA PRO A 98 -14.34 -33.73 -11.56
C PRO A 98 -13.13 -33.49 -10.64
N ASP A 99 -12.73 -34.48 -9.83
CA ASP A 99 -11.54 -34.40 -8.99
C ASP A 99 -10.25 -34.33 -9.80
N SER A 100 -10.14 -35.07 -10.92
CA SER A 100 -8.98 -34.98 -11.81
C SER A 100 -8.86 -33.61 -12.48
N ILE A 101 -10.00 -32.98 -12.82
CA ILE A 101 -10.06 -31.63 -13.37
C ILE A 101 -9.70 -30.60 -12.29
N GLY A 102 -10.28 -30.72 -11.09
CA GLY A 102 -9.98 -29.86 -9.94
C GLY A 102 -8.50 -29.90 -9.55
N ASN A 103 -7.90 -31.09 -9.48
CA ASN A 103 -6.47 -31.27 -9.20
C ASN A 103 -5.58 -30.65 -10.29
N ARG A 104 -5.95 -30.76 -11.57
CA ARG A 104 -5.23 -30.10 -12.67
C ARG A 104 -5.35 -28.58 -12.64
N ILE A 105 -6.52 -28.05 -12.29
CA ILE A 105 -6.74 -26.60 -12.10
C ILE A 105 -5.92 -26.11 -10.90
N ALA A 106 -5.93 -26.83 -9.78
CA ALA A 106 -5.14 -26.49 -8.59
C ALA A 106 -3.62 -26.49 -8.90
N ALA A 107 -3.13 -27.52 -9.58
CA ALA A 107 -1.71 -27.60 -9.99
C ALA A 107 -1.33 -26.47 -10.98
N ALA A 108 -2.19 -26.14 -11.94
CA ALA A 108 -1.96 -25.04 -12.87
C ALA A 108 -2.00 -23.67 -12.18
N ALA A 109 -2.95 -23.46 -11.26
CA ALA A 109 -3.05 -22.23 -10.48
C ALA A 109 -1.87 -22.04 -9.53
N GLU A 110 -1.37 -23.12 -8.91
CA GLU A 110 -0.19 -23.12 -8.06
C GLU A 110 1.09 -22.85 -8.86
N ALA A 111 1.24 -23.45 -10.05
CA ALA A 111 2.35 -23.18 -10.95
C ALA A 111 2.34 -21.71 -11.43
N ALA A 112 1.17 -21.17 -11.81
CA ALA A 112 1.01 -19.77 -12.17
C ALA A 112 1.37 -18.84 -11.01
N ARG A 113 0.85 -19.12 -9.80
CA ARG A 113 1.16 -18.34 -8.59
C ARG A 113 2.64 -18.31 -8.26
N ARG A 114 3.38 -19.40 -8.45
CA ARG A 114 4.84 -19.42 -8.24
C ARG A 114 5.58 -18.55 -9.25
N SER A 115 5.21 -18.62 -10.54
CA SER A 115 5.74 -17.74 -11.58
C SER A 115 5.44 -16.26 -11.28
N ASP A 116 4.23 -15.95 -10.82
CA ASP A 116 3.85 -14.58 -10.49
C ASP A 116 4.55 -14.09 -9.20
N GLN A 117 4.70 -14.93 -8.19
CA GLN A 117 5.47 -14.61 -6.98
C GLN A 117 6.93 -14.29 -7.29
N ASP A 118 7.57 -15.07 -8.15
CA ASP A 118 8.95 -14.85 -8.59
C ASP A 118 9.08 -13.49 -9.31
N ARG A 119 8.23 -13.23 -10.32
CA ARG A 119 8.16 -11.95 -11.04
C ARG A 119 7.84 -10.76 -10.14
N ILE A 120 6.93 -10.91 -9.18
CA ILE A 120 6.61 -9.86 -8.20
C ILE A 120 7.79 -9.62 -7.25
N SER A 121 8.53 -10.66 -6.87
CA SER A 121 9.73 -10.52 -6.03
C SER A 121 10.85 -9.81 -6.79
N GLN A 122 11.07 -10.15 -8.05
CA GLN A 122 12.03 -9.48 -8.94
C GLN A 122 11.65 -8.02 -9.14
N ALA A 123 10.41 -7.72 -9.53
CA ALA A 123 9.93 -6.35 -9.69
C ALA A 123 10.03 -5.52 -8.40
N ARG A 124 9.81 -6.12 -7.22
CA ARG A 124 10.04 -5.46 -5.93
C ARG A 124 11.51 -5.17 -5.68
N ASN A 125 12.41 -6.09 -6.02
CA ASN A 125 13.84 -5.91 -5.89
C ASN A 125 14.35 -4.81 -6.84
N ASP A 126 13.90 -4.82 -8.10
CA ASP A 126 14.23 -3.80 -9.11
C ASP A 126 13.72 -2.42 -8.70
N LEU A 127 12.47 -2.33 -8.22
CA LEU A 127 11.92 -1.08 -7.66
C LEU A 127 12.66 -0.60 -6.42
N ASN A 128 13.08 -1.51 -5.54
CA ASN A 128 13.88 -1.18 -4.36
C ASN A 128 15.27 -0.68 -4.76
N HIS A 129 15.94 -1.31 -5.74
CA HIS A 129 17.22 -0.84 -6.29
C HIS A 129 17.08 0.53 -6.96
N ALA A 130 16.10 0.72 -7.84
CA ALA A 130 15.83 2.01 -8.47
C ALA A 130 15.52 3.11 -7.42
N ALA A 131 14.76 2.78 -6.37
CA ALA A 131 14.52 3.70 -5.26
C ALA A 131 15.79 3.96 -4.43
N GLN A 132 16.70 3.00 -4.29
CA GLN A 132 17.98 3.16 -3.62
C GLN A 132 18.91 4.11 -4.40
N GLU A 133 18.99 3.94 -5.73
CA GLU A 133 19.75 4.82 -6.63
C GLU A 133 19.15 6.23 -6.70
N MET A 134 17.82 6.34 -6.84
CA MET A 134 17.17 7.65 -6.78
C MET A 134 17.39 8.33 -5.43
N ARG A 135 17.37 7.61 -4.31
CA ARG A 135 17.71 8.17 -2.99
C ARG A 135 19.18 8.58 -2.89
N SER A 136 20.13 7.80 -3.42
CA SER A 136 21.54 8.19 -3.37
C SER A 136 21.79 9.46 -4.19
N VAL A 137 21.27 9.54 -5.42
CA VAL A 137 21.38 10.72 -6.28
C VAL A 137 20.64 11.93 -5.70
N THR A 138 19.41 11.77 -5.19
CA THR A 138 18.65 12.91 -4.62
C THR A 138 19.18 13.38 -3.27
N ALA A 139 19.74 12.49 -2.44
CA ALA A 139 20.45 12.89 -1.22
C ALA A 139 21.71 13.71 -1.57
N HIS A 140 22.50 13.27 -2.57
CA HIS A 140 23.66 14.04 -3.03
C HIS A 140 23.24 15.39 -3.66
N ALA A 141 22.14 15.43 -4.42
CA ALA A 141 21.65 16.65 -5.05
C ALA A 141 21.09 17.68 -4.05
N ARG A 142 20.30 17.25 -3.06
CA ARG A 142 19.79 18.12 -1.99
C ARG A 142 20.92 18.65 -1.11
N ASN A 143 21.80 17.76 -0.66
CA ASN A 143 22.96 18.16 0.15
C ASN A 143 23.85 19.14 -0.63
N ALA A 144 24.13 18.91 -1.92
CA ALA A 144 24.95 19.82 -2.72
C ALA A 144 24.36 21.24 -2.86
N ALA A 145 23.03 21.38 -2.92
CA ALA A 145 22.39 22.69 -3.00
C ALA A 145 22.46 23.44 -1.66
N GLU A 146 22.06 22.80 -0.56
CA GLU A 146 22.10 23.40 0.79
C GLU A 146 23.53 23.69 1.25
N GLN A 147 24.46 22.77 0.98
CA GLN A 147 25.88 22.91 1.32
C GLN A 147 26.55 24.03 0.50
N ARG A 148 26.15 24.24 -0.77
CA ARG A 148 26.57 25.44 -1.53
C ARG A 148 26.05 26.72 -0.88
N GLN A 149 24.79 26.76 -0.45
CA GLN A 149 24.24 27.95 0.20
C GLN A 149 24.95 28.26 1.53
N GLN A 150 25.24 27.24 2.35
CA GLN A 150 26.05 27.39 3.57
C GLN A 150 27.48 27.85 3.26
N LEU A 151 28.12 27.32 2.20
CA LEU A 151 29.44 27.77 1.77
C LEU A 151 29.43 29.23 1.31
N TYR A 152 28.43 29.66 0.52
CA TYR A 152 28.31 31.06 0.12
C TYR A 152 28.04 32.00 1.32
N GLN A 153 27.25 31.56 2.30
CA GLN A 153 27.04 32.30 3.56
C GLN A 153 28.32 32.38 4.40
N ALA A 154 29.08 31.28 4.52
CA ALA A 154 30.34 31.25 5.25
C ALA A 154 31.42 32.10 4.58
N VAL A 155 31.59 32.01 3.25
CA VAL A 155 32.53 32.82 2.47
C VAL A 155 32.13 34.29 2.50
N GLY A 156 30.85 34.61 2.30
CA GLY A 156 30.33 35.98 2.40
C GLY A 156 30.51 36.58 3.80
N GLY A 157 30.21 35.81 4.84
CA GLY A 157 30.42 36.20 6.24
C GLY A 157 31.89 36.41 6.59
N ALA A 158 32.78 35.51 6.16
CA ALA A 158 34.22 35.64 6.36
C ALA A 158 34.80 36.86 5.60
N LEU A 159 34.34 37.12 4.38
CA LEU A 159 34.72 38.30 3.60
C LEU A 159 34.29 39.59 4.31
N LEU A 160 33.02 39.68 4.73
CA LEU A 160 32.48 40.84 5.44
C LEU A 160 33.19 41.07 6.79
N ALA A 161 33.43 40.01 7.56
CA ALA A 161 34.19 40.08 8.80
C ALA A 161 35.64 40.54 8.55
N GLY A 162 36.29 40.05 7.48
CA GLY A 162 37.62 40.46 7.07
C GLY A 162 37.70 41.95 6.69
N ILE A 163 36.72 42.45 5.92
CA ILE A 163 36.61 43.86 5.54
C ILE A 163 36.38 44.75 6.78
N LEU A 164 35.47 44.36 7.67
CA LEU A 164 35.18 45.10 8.90
C LEU A 164 36.43 45.16 9.81
N LEU A 165 37.11 44.02 9.97
CA LEU A 165 38.33 43.91 10.77
C LEU A 165 39.46 44.79 10.21
N TRP A 166 39.70 44.76 8.89
CA TRP A 166 40.70 45.60 8.23
C TRP A 166 40.37 47.09 8.21
N SER A 167 39.08 47.46 8.31
CA SER A 167 38.65 48.87 8.43
C SER A 167 38.89 49.43 9.84
N ILE A 168 38.77 48.60 10.88
CA ILE A 168 38.88 49.02 12.29
C ILE A 168 40.32 48.96 12.80
N LEU A 169 41.08 47.90 12.46
CA LEU A 169 42.45 47.67 12.94
C LEU A 169 43.41 48.87 12.79
N PRO A 170 43.48 49.58 11.64
CA PRO A 170 44.43 50.67 11.47
C PRO A 170 44.20 51.82 12.45
N GLY A 171 42.94 52.14 12.75
CA GLY A 171 42.57 53.24 13.65
C GLY A 171 42.76 52.91 15.13
N THR A 172 42.58 51.65 15.53
CA THR A 172 42.81 51.22 16.91
C THR A 172 44.30 51.04 17.19
N ILE A 173 45.04 50.34 16.33
CA ILE A 173 46.49 50.12 16.48
C ILE A 173 47.25 51.46 16.50
N ALA A 174 46.89 52.43 15.66
CA ALA A 174 47.54 53.74 15.64
C ALA A 174 47.43 54.52 16.96
N ARG A 175 46.41 54.24 17.79
CA ARG A 175 46.18 54.88 19.09
C ARG A 175 46.82 54.14 20.28
N THR A 176 47.15 52.86 20.13
CA THR A 176 47.74 52.03 21.20
C THR A 176 49.26 51.86 21.10
N MET A 177 49.90 52.42 20.07
CA MET A 177 51.36 52.41 19.94
C MET A 177 52.05 53.46 20.84
N PRO A 178 53.32 53.26 21.22
CA PRO A 178 54.07 54.20 22.06
C PRO A 178 54.17 55.61 21.45
N GLU A 179 53.96 56.63 22.29
CA GLU A 179 53.98 58.05 21.88
C GLU A 179 55.29 58.47 21.20
N SER A 180 56.42 57.87 21.60
CA SER A 180 57.75 58.13 21.00
C SER A 180 57.76 57.96 19.48
N TRP A 181 56.88 57.13 18.93
CA TRP A 181 56.87 56.75 17.52
C TRP A 181 56.07 57.72 16.62
N HIS A 182 55.22 58.57 17.21
CA HIS A 182 54.43 59.62 16.55
C HIS A 182 53.67 59.16 15.29
N TRP A 183 53.02 57.99 15.37
CA TRP A 183 52.26 57.43 14.24
C TRP A 183 51.02 58.26 13.87
N PRO A 184 50.17 58.73 14.82
CA PRO A 184 49.02 59.58 14.51
C PRO A 184 49.41 60.86 13.75
N GLU A 185 50.47 61.54 14.18
CA GLU A 185 50.92 62.81 13.58
C GLU A 185 51.53 62.60 12.20
N ARG A 186 52.27 61.49 12.00
CA ARG A 186 52.79 61.11 10.68
C ARG A 186 51.68 60.65 9.74
N MET A 187 50.64 60.01 10.25
CA MET A 187 49.45 59.64 9.48
C MET A 187 48.66 60.89 9.09
N ALA A 188 48.41 61.81 10.03
CA ALA A 188 47.74 63.09 9.79
C ALA A 188 48.49 63.92 8.74
N ALA A 189 49.82 63.99 8.80
CA ALA A 189 50.62 64.69 7.79
C ALA A 189 50.46 64.09 6.38
N ARG A 190 50.42 62.76 6.25
CA ARG A 190 50.16 62.08 4.97
C ARG A 190 48.73 62.31 4.48
N MET A 191 47.73 62.22 5.35
CA MET A 191 46.32 62.47 5.00
C MET A 191 46.08 63.92 4.58
N ALA A 192 46.77 64.88 5.21
CA ALA A 192 46.76 66.30 4.84
C ALA A 192 47.62 66.62 3.59
N GLY A 193 48.27 65.61 2.98
CA GLY A 193 49.14 65.78 1.81
C GLY A 193 50.35 66.69 2.04
N ALA A 194 50.84 66.78 3.28
CA ALA A 194 51.82 67.77 3.70
C ALA A 194 53.25 67.19 3.77
N SER A 195 54.23 68.02 3.40
CA SER A 195 55.67 67.69 3.41
C SER A 195 56.23 67.41 4.81
N SER A 196 55.67 68.04 5.84
CA SER A 196 56.07 67.85 7.23
C SER A 196 54.88 67.86 8.19
N ARG A 197 55.10 67.38 9.42
CA ARG A 197 54.12 67.48 10.51
C ARG A 197 53.78 68.93 10.86
N TRP A 198 54.73 69.85 10.67
CA TRP A 198 54.53 71.28 10.89
C TRP A 198 53.61 71.87 9.82
N ASP A 199 53.87 71.58 8.54
CA ASP A 199 53.02 72.04 7.42
C ASP A 199 51.60 71.48 7.53
N ALA A 200 51.46 70.23 8.00
CA ALA A 200 50.16 69.62 8.29
C ALA A 200 49.40 70.37 9.38
N GLY A 201 50.07 70.69 10.50
CA GLY A 201 49.49 71.48 11.59
C GLY A 201 49.11 72.89 11.16
N ALA A 202 49.99 73.57 10.41
CA ALA A 202 49.74 74.89 9.83
C ALA A 202 48.51 74.86 8.91
N ARG A 203 48.42 73.88 8.00
CA ARG A 203 47.28 73.71 7.09
C ARG A 203 45.98 73.44 7.84
N LEU A 204 46.00 72.61 8.89
CA LEU A 204 44.84 72.33 9.73
C LEU A 204 44.36 73.58 10.48
N MET A 205 45.27 74.28 11.19
CA MET A 205 44.95 75.53 11.90
C MET A 205 44.42 76.61 10.94
N GLN A 206 45.03 76.77 9.77
CA GLN A 206 44.57 77.72 8.76
C GLN A 206 43.20 77.33 8.15
N SER A 207 42.88 76.03 8.05
CA SER A 207 41.59 75.56 7.54
C SER A 207 40.45 75.64 8.56
N ASP A 208 40.77 75.61 9.85
CA ASP A 208 39.81 75.75 10.95
C ASP A 208 39.45 77.22 11.20
N SER A 209 40.46 78.10 11.31
CA SER A 209 40.26 79.52 11.60
C SER A 209 41.38 80.40 10.99
N PRO A 210 41.20 80.93 9.76
CA PRO A 210 42.17 81.80 9.09
C PRO A 210 42.58 83.02 9.92
N GLU A 211 41.65 83.61 10.66
CA GLU A 211 41.87 84.79 11.52
C GLU A 211 42.78 84.46 12.70
N ALA A 212 42.56 83.32 13.36
CA ALA A 212 43.39 82.86 14.47
C ALA A 212 44.78 82.45 14.00
N TRP A 213 44.88 81.80 12.84
CA TRP A 213 46.16 81.51 12.18
C TRP A 213 46.93 82.79 11.85
N ASN A 214 46.27 83.80 11.27
CA ASN A 214 46.90 85.09 10.97
C ASN A 214 47.37 85.81 12.24
N ALA A 215 46.62 85.74 13.35
CA ALA A 215 47.05 86.29 14.64
C ALA A 215 48.30 85.57 15.19
N LEU A 216 48.38 84.24 15.06
CA LEU A 216 49.57 83.46 15.44
C LEU A 216 50.79 83.81 14.57
N VAL A 217 50.61 83.95 13.25
CA VAL A 217 51.68 84.36 12.32
C VAL A 217 52.16 85.78 12.65
N GLN A 218 51.24 86.73 12.88
CA GLN A 218 51.60 88.10 13.26
C GLN A 218 52.37 88.15 14.59
N ALA A 219 51.96 87.37 15.60
CA ALA A 219 52.69 87.27 16.86
C ALA A 219 54.10 86.66 16.67
N ALA A 220 54.23 85.64 15.82
CA ALA A 220 55.52 85.03 15.48
C ALA A 220 56.44 86.00 14.71
N ASP A 221 55.90 86.83 13.82
CA ASP A 221 56.64 87.86 13.10
C ASP A 221 57.13 88.98 14.04
N ILE A 222 56.27 89.46 14.95
CA ILE A 222 56.67 90.43 15.99
C ILE A 222 57.78 89.83 16.88
N GLN A 223 57.67 88.57 17.28
CA GLN A 223 58.69 87.87 18.06
C GLN A 223 60.01 87.72 17.28
N ARG A 224 59.95 87.44 15.96
CA ARG A 224 61.14 87.33 15.10
C ARG A 224 61.83 88.68 14.91
N ASP A 225 61.06 89.73 14.63
CA ASP A 225 61.55 91.08 14.40
C ASP A 225 62.16 91.74 15.66
N ASN A 226 61.80 91.24 16.84
CA ASN A 226 62.24 91.78 18.14
C ASN A 226 63.02 90.77 18.98
N ARG A 227 63.48 89.66 18.39
CA ARG A 227 64.05 88.50 19.11
C ARG A 227 65.05 88.91 20.18
N ASP A 228 66.08 89.66 19.79
CA ASP A 228 67.21 89.99 20.67
C ASP A 228 66.77 90.94 21.82
N THR A 229 65.85 91.88 21.55
CA THR A 229 65.25 92.76 22.56
C THR A 229 64.40 91.95 23.55
N ILE A 230 63.55 91.06 23.05
CA ILE A 230 62.67 90.23 23.89
C ILE A 230 63.47 89.23 24.72
N ASP A 231 64.54 88.66 24.17
CA ASP A 231 65.44 87.76 24.89
C ASP A 231 66.22 88.50 26.00
N ALA A 232 66.64 89.74 25.76
CA ALA A 232 67.22 90.60 26.80
C ALA A 232 66.21 90.95 27.90
N CYS A 233 64.97 91.31 27.53
CA CYS A 233 63.88 91.53 28.48
C CYS A 233 63.57 90.25 29.29
N ARG A 234 63.55 89.07 28.66
CA ARG A 234 63.31 87.78 29.34
C ARG A 234 64.41 87.45 30.34
N LYS A 235 65.67 87.67 29.98
CA LYS A 235 66.82 87.54 30.91
C LYS A 235 66.69 88.50 32.09
N SER A 236 66.33 89.76 31.83
CA SER A 236 66.10 90.75 32.89
C SER A 236 64.99 90.30 33.87
N ALA A 237 63.83 89.87 33.34
CA ALA A 237 62.73 89.34 34.14
C ALA A 237 63.09 88.09 34.97
N GLN A 238 63.93 87.20 34.42
CA GLN A 238 64.44 86.03 35.15
C GLN A 238 65.38 86.45 36.31
N THR A 239 66.26 87.42 36.08
CA THR A 239 67.19 87.94 37.09
C THR A 239 66.46 88.70 38.20
N THR A 240 65.49 89.57 37.87
CA THR A 240 64.73 90.34 38.86
C THR A 240 63.59 89.57 39.50
N ARG A 241 63.19 88.43 38.90
CA ARG A 241 61.98 87.65 39.24
C ARG A 241 60.69 88.48 39.20
N GLN A 242 60.65 89.52 38.37
CA GLN A 242 59.54 90.46 38.26
C GLN A 242 59.17 90.69 36.79
N ALA A 243 57.93 91.08 36.54
CA ALA A 243 57.48 91.48 35.20
C ALA A 243 58.19 92.78 34.77
N VAL A 244 58.85 92.77 33.62
CA VAL A 244 59.55 93.93 33.05
C VAL A 244 58.78 94.49 31.85
N ARG A 245 58.77 95.81 31.69
CA ARG A 245 58.25 96.46 30.48
C ARG A 245 59.30 96.35 29.37
N CYS A 246 58.91 95.81 28.22
CA CYS A 246 59.76 95.64 27.05
C CYS A 246 59.20 96.48 25.88
N THR A 247 60.05 97.26 25.21
CA THR A 247 59.65 98.05 24.04
C THR A 247 59.91 97.26 22.77
N VAL A 248 58.85 96.92 22.04
CA VAL A 248 58.93 96.17 20.77
C VAL A 248 58.62 97.07 19.57
N LYS A 249 59.28 96.81 18.45
CA LYS A 249 59.03 97.43 17.15
C LYS A 249 57.90 96.66 16.46
N ILE A 250 56.83 97.36 16.11
CA ILE A 250 55.72 96.81 15.31
C ILE A 250 55.84 97.41 13.91
N ARG A 251 55.90 96.57 12.87
CA ARG A 251 55.83 97.04 11.48
C ARG A 251 54.37 97.32 11.12
N SER A 252 54.12 98.30 10.24
CA SER A 252 52.81 98.44 9.61
C SER A 252 52.49 97.14 8.85
N PRO A 253 51.22 96.66 8.88
CA PRO A 253 50.78 95.73 7.85
C PRO A 253 50.99 96.35 6.47
N ARG A 254 51.31 95.50 5.49
CA ARG A 254 51.31 95.82 4.06
C ARG A 254 50.11 95.16 3.41
#